data_AF-A0A5C8ATI7-F1
#
_entry.id   AF-A0A5C8ATI7-F1
#
_cell.length_a   1.000
_cell.length_b   1.000
_cell.length_c   1.000
_cell.angle_alpha   90.00
_cell.angle_beta   90.00
_cell.angle_gamma   90.00
#
_symmetry.space_group_name_H-M   'P 1'
#
loop_
_entity.id
_entity.type
_entity.pdbx_description
1 polymer ?
#
loop_
_entity_poly.entity_id
_entity_poly.type
_entity_poly.pdbx_seq_one_letter_code
_entity_poly.pdbx_strand_id
1 'polypeptide(L)' 'MSYRVHKSITGNVVVASREDDFIASFKDGSWLDRLAFNAHELEDMLLVTDRSEAESLIKQAKNALSHDAIVA' A
#
# COMPACT_ATOMS: atom_id res chain seq x y z
N MET A 1 -14.39 -1.78 7.24
CA MET A 1 -13.50 -0.75 6.64
C MET A 1 -13.23 -1.13 5.20
N SER A 2 -13.41 -0.19 4.26
CA SER A 2 -13.10 -0.40 2.83
C SER A 2 -11.79 0.32 2.50
N TYR A 3 -10.98 -0.30 1.65
CA TYR A 3 -9.62 0.14 1.32
C TYR A 3 -9.55 0.55 -0.15
N ARG A 4 -8.58 1.41 -0.48
CA ARG A 4 -8.15 1.73 -1.85
C ARG A 4 -6.69 1.31 -2.01
N VAL A 5 -6.38 0.68 -3.14
CA VAL A 5 -5.03 0.24 -3.45
C VAL A 5 -4.64 0.85 -4.79
N HIS A 6 -3.53 1.57 -4.81
CA HIS A 6 -2.92 2.06 -6.04
C HIS A 6 -1.61 1.32 -6.28
N LYS A 7 -1.30 1.05 -7.55
CA LYS A 7 -0.12 0.31 -7.96
C LYS A 7 0.52 0.94 -9.19
N SER A 8 1.84 1.06 -9.19
CA SER A 8 2.61 1.49 -10.36
C SER A 8 2.90 0.31 -11.30
N ILE A 9 3.32 0.61 -12.53
CA ILE A 9 3.80 -0.40 -13.49
C ILE A 9 5.01 -1.17 -12.95
N THR A 10 5.85 -0.51 -12.15
CA THR A 10 7.03 -1.10 -11.51
C THR A 10 6.70 -1.99 -10.30
N GLY A 11 5.42 -2.09 -9.93
CA GLY A 11 4.96 -2.95 -8.83
C GLY A 11 4.99 -2.30 -7.45
N ASN A 12 5.25 -0.98 -7.37
CA ASN A 12 5.11 -0.22 -6.13
C ASN A 12 3.63 -0.07 -5.76
N VAL A 13 3.32 0.00 -4.46
CA VAL A 13 1.92 0.00 -3.99
C VAL A 13 1.69 1.08 -2.95
N VAL A 14 0.51 1.70 -2.96
CA VAL A 14 -0.03 2.53 -1.89
C VAL A 14 -1.36 1.95 -1.44
N VAL A 15 -1.51 1.72 -0.14
CA VAL A 15 -2.77 1.30 0.48
C VAL A 15 -3.29 2.46 1.33
N ALA A 16 -4.54 2.85 1.09
CA ALA A 16 -5.25 3.88 1.84
C ALA A 16 -6.61 3.35 2.32
N SER A 17 -7.16 3.96 3.37
CA SER A 17 -8.56 3.78 3.75
C SER A 17 -9.47 4.48 2.72
N ARG A 18 -10.78 4.21 2.77
CA ARG A 18 -11.77 5.01 1.99
C ARG A 18 -11.91 6.45 2.47
N GLU A 19 -11.44 6.75 3.68
CA GLU A 19 -11.35 8.11 4.22
C GLU A 19 -10.07 8.81 3.75
N ASP A 20 -9.33 8.16 2.83
CA ASP A 20 -8.05 8.59 2.26
C ASP A 20 -6.94 8.74 3.32
N ASP A 21 -7.11 8.09 4.47
CA ASP A 21 -6.04 7.91 5.44
C ASP A 21 -5.02 6.94 4.86
N PHE A 22 -3.78 7.39 4.79
CA PHE A 22 -2.65 6.54 4.41
C PHE A 22 -2.50 5.39 5.40
N ILE A 23 -2.26 4.18 4.89
CA ILE A 23 -2.07 2.98 5.70
C ILE A 23 -0.67 2.39 5.49
N ALA A 24 -0.28 2.19 4.24
CA ALA A 24 1.00 1.56 3.93
C ALA A 24 1.49 1.90 2.52
N SER A 25 2.80 1.84 2.33
CA SER A 25 3.41 1.84 1.01
C SER A 25 4.31 0.61 0.83
N PHE A 26 4.37 0.08 -0.37
CA PHE A 26 5.34 -0.93 -0.78
C PHE A 26 6.30 -0.30 -1.79
N LYS A 27 7.57 -0.19 -1.41
CA LYS A 27 8.63 0.39 -2.25
C LYS A 27 9.93 -0.37 -2.02
N ASP A 28 10.69 -0.56 -3.09
CA ASP A 28 12.02 -1.21 -3.05
C ASP A 28 12.01 -2.58 -2.33
N GLY A 29 10.93 -3.34 -2.51
CA GLY A 29 10.78 -4.69 -1.97
C GLY A 29 10.31 -4.79 -0.52
N SER A 30 9.97 -3.66 0.12
CA SER A 30 9.54 -3.64 1.53
C SER A 30 8.25 -2.85 1.75
N TRP A 31 7.46 -3.28 2.73
CA TRP A 31 6.31 -2.54 3.23
C TRP A 31 6.74 -1.52 4.29
N LEU A 32 6.14 -0.33 4.25
CA LEU A 32 6.43 0.80 5.12
C LEU A 32 5.12 1.39 5.64
N ASP A 33 5.10 1.79 6.91
CA ASP A 33 3.99 2.49 7.60
C ASP A 33 3.96 4.01 7.33
N ARG A 34 4.77 4.47 6.37
CA ARG A 34 4.88 5.86 5.94
C ARG A 34 4.85 5.97 4.42
N LEU A 35 4.47 7.13 3.92
CA LEU A 35 4.44 7.40 2.48
C LEU A 35 5.86 7.55 1.93
N ALA A 36 6.31 6.60 1.12
CA ALA A 36 7.67 6.57 0.56
C ALA A 36 7.79 7.15 -0.86
N PHE A 37 6.75 7.83 -1.36
CA PHE A 37 6.67 8.36 -2.71
C PHE A 37 6.64 9.88 -2.71
N ASN A 38 7.35 10.48 -3.66
CA ASN A 38 7.20 11.91 -3.93
C ASN A 38 5.95 12.18 -4.79
N ALA A 39 5.61 13.45 -4.98
CA ALA A 39 4.42 13.86 -5.72
C ALA A 39 4.38 13.30 -7.16
N HIS A 40 5.51 13.30 -7.85
CA HIS A 40 5.60 12.79 -9.22
C HIS A 40 5.37 11.27 -9.29
N GLU A 41 5.98 10.51 -8.38
CA GLU A 41 5.78 9.05 -8.31
C GLU A 41 4.32 8.66 -8.00
N LEU A 42 3.57 9.52 -7.31
CA LEU A 42 2.15 9.29 -7.02
C LEU A 42 1.26 9.52 -8.24
N GLU A 43 1.64 10.42 -9.14
CA GLU A 43 0.90 10.67 -10.38
C GLU A 43 0.89 9.43 -11.31
N ASP A 44 1.93 8.60 -11.23
CA ASP A 44 2.08 7.37 -12.01
C ASP A 44 1.34 6.15 -11.42
N MET A 45 0.68 6.32 -10.27
CA MET A 45 -0.01 5.23 -9.56
C MET A 45 -1.44 5.06 -10.07
N LEU A 46 -1.81 3.84 -10.45
CA LEU A 46 -3.15 3.52 -10.95
C LEU A 46 -3.96 2.75 -9.92
N LEU A 47 -5.26 3.03 -9.86
CA LEU A 47 -6.18 2.29 -8.98
C LEU A 47 -6.24 0.82 -9.40
N VAL A 48 -6.02 -0.09 -8.44
CA VAL A 48 -6.23 -1.52 -8.62
C VAL A 48 -7.75 -1.77 -8.62
N THR A 49 -8.29 -2.14 -9.78
CA THR A 49 -9.73 -2.43 -9.96
C THR A 49 -10.06 -3.90 -9.73
N ASP A 50 -9.07 -4.79 -9.84
CA ASP A 50 -9.23 -6.20 -9.51
C ASP A 50 -9.34 -6.37 -7.99
N ARG A 51 -10.48 -6.92 -7.55
CA ARG A 51 -10.79 -7.08 -6.14
C ARG A 51 -9.85 -8.08 -5.45
N SER A 52 -9.50 -9.17 -6.12
CA SER A 52 -8.67 -10.24 -5.55
C SER A 52 -7.24 -9.74 -5.33
N GLU A 53 -6.70 -9.01 -6.30
CA GLU A 53 -5.39 -8.36 -6.21
C GLU A 53 -5.38 -7.32 -5.07
N ALA A 54 -6.38 -6.44 -5.02
CA ALA A 54 -6.48 -5.45 -3.95
C ALA A 54 -6.53 -6.12 -2.56
N GLU A 55 -7.37 -7.15 -2.38
CA GLU A 55 -7.47 -7.90 -1.13
C GLU A 55 -6.14 -8.58 -0.75
N SER A 56 -5.41 -9.14 -1.72
CA SER A 56 -4.08 -9.72 -1.52
C SER A 56 -3.07 -8.69 -1.03
N LEU A 57 -3.00 -7.52 -1.67
CA LEU A 57 -2.08 -6.45 -1.30
C LEU A 57 -2.38 -5.87 0.09
N ILE A 58 -3.66 -5.70 0.43
CA ILE A 58 -4.09 -5.28 1.77
C ILE A 58 -3.65 -6.30 2.83
N LYS A 59 -3.78 -7.60 2.55
CA LYS A 59 -3.35 -8.66 3.46
C LYS A 59 -1.83 -8.63 3.66
N GLN A 60 -1.07 -8.45 2.59
CA GLN A 60 0.40 -8.32 2.66
C GLN A 60 0.83 -7.11 3.50
N ALA A 61 0.22 -5.94 3.27
CA ALA A 61 0.49 -4.73 4.05
C ALA A 61 0.22 -4.95 5.55
N LYS A 62 -0.95 -5.50 5.89
CA LYS A 62 -1.31 -5.79 7.29
C LYS A 62 -0.35 -6.76 7.96
N ASN A 63 0.01 -7.84 7.26
CA ASN A 63 0.89 -8.86 7.81
C ASN A 63 2.30 -8.32 8.07
N ALA A 64 2.83 -7.50 7.15
CA ALA A 64 4.16 -6.91 7.29
C ALA A 64 4.20 -5.92 8.47
N LEU A 65 3.23 -4.99 8.53
CA LEU A 65 3.20 -3.96 9.57
C LEU A 65 2.84 -4.50 10.96
N SER A 66 2.09 -5.60 11.03
CA SER A 66 1.80 -6.24 12.33
C SER A 66 3.01 -6.98 12.91
N HIS A 67 3.95 -7.44 12.06
CA HIS A 67 5.17 -8.11 12.52
C HIS A 67 6.19 -7.13 13.11
N ASP A 68 6.28 -5.91 12.58
CA ASP A 68 7.15 -4.86 13.13
C ASP A 68 6.72 -4.42 14.54
N ALA A 69 5.43 -4.56 14.89
CA ALA A 69 4.93 -4.20 16.22
C ALA A 69 5.35 -5.17 17.34
N ILE A 70 5.86 -6.37 17.01
CA ILE A 70 6.14 -7.43 18.00
C ILE A 70 7.63 -7.50 18.38
N VAL A 71 8.50 -6.73 17.72
CA VAL A 71 9.98 -6.79 17.91
C VAL A 71 10.56 -5.48 18.48
N ALA A 72 9.76 -4.68 19.21
CA ALA A 72 10.22 -3.48 19.92
C ALA A 72 10.34 -3.70 21.43
#